data_AF-A0A849KN87-F1
#
_entry.id   AF-A0A849KN87-F1
#
_cell.length_a   1.000
_cell.length_b   1.000
_cell.length_c   1.000
_cell.angle_alpha   90.00
_cell.angle_beta   90.00
_cell.angle_gamma   90.00
#
_symmetry.space_group_name_H-M   'P 1'
#
loop_
_entity.id
_entity.type
_entity.pdbx_description
1 polymer ?
#
loop_
_entity_poly.entity_id
_entity_poly.type
_entity_poly.pdbx_seq_one_letter_code
_entity_poly.pdbx_strand_id
1 'polypeptide(L)'
;MKKSILGAAVAASLLAFGGLAQAQGFDPHGDIDRDGIHNRADSDRDGDGIANRSDPNPNVWNRTYVAPRARDMDRDGIADRSDRDRDGDGVANARDPAPNDPRIPGRVARVDRMGPNGDMDRDGIANRVDRDRDGDGVRNGRDAFPNNPRRA
;
A
#
# COMPACT_ATOMS: atom_id res chain seq x y z
N MET A 1 33.95 38.25 -56.09
CA MET A 1 32.57 37.72 -56.01
C MET A 1 32.48 36.37 -56.73
N LYS A 2 32.63 35.26 -56.01
CA LYS A 2 32.20 33.91 -56.43
C LYS A 2 31.84 33.13 -55.16
N LYS A 3 30.60 32.66 -55.08
CA LYS A 3 30.07 31.82 -53.99
C LYS A 3 30.43 30.36 -54.30
N SER A 4 30.88 29.60 -53.31
CA SER A 4 30.70 28.14 -53.29
C SER A 4 30.72 27.66 -51.84
N ILE A 5 29.64 26.97 -51.48
CA ILE A 5 29.25 26.51 -50.16
C ILE A 5 29.72 25.06 -50.09
N LEU A 6 30.66 24.73 -49.19
CA LEU A 6 31.02 23.34 -48.89
C LEU A 6 30.50 22.97 -47.50
N GLY A 7 29.75 21.86 -47.50
CA GLY A 7 28.80 21.43 -46.47
C GLY A 7 29.38 21.23 -45.08
N ALA A 8 28.65 21.76 -44.10
CA ALA A 8 28.70 21.29 -42.72
C ALA A 8 27.99 19.93 -42.65
N ALA A 9 28.76 18.85 -42.45
CA ALA A 9 28.21 17.56 -42.07
C ALA A 9 27.86 17.61 -40.57
N VAL A 10 26.62 18.01 -40.26
CA VAL A 10 26.05 17.76 -38.93
C VAL A 10 25.61 16.30 -38.92
N ALA A 11 26.37 15.46 -38.23
CA ALA A 11 25.93 14.10 -37.93
C ALA A 11 24.74 14.17 -36.95
N ALA A 12 23.54 14.15 -37.49
CA ALA A 12 22.31 13.88 -36.73
C ALA A 12 22.29 12.38 -36.39
N SER A 13 22.96 12.03 -35.30
CA SER A 13 22.97 10.66 -34.78
C SER A 13 21.84 10.46 -33.77
N LEU A 14 20.99 9.51 -34.13
CA LEU A 14 20.09 8.70 -33.32
C LEU A 14 18.94 9.42 -32.57
N LEU A 15 17.78 9.32 -33.23
CA LEU A 15 16.46 9.07 -32.65
C LEU A 15 16.51 8.52 -31.21
N ALA A 16 16.39 9.39 -30.22
CA ALA A 16 15.83 9.04 -28.93
C ALA A 16 14.38 9.53 -28.91
N PHE A 17 13.51 8.87 -29.68
CA PHE A 17 12.11 8.81 -29.29
C PHE A 17 12.06 7.94 -28.04
N GLY A 18 12.35 8.54 -26.89
CA GLY A 18 11.94 8.06 -25.59
C GLY A 18 10.43 8.21 -25.49
N GLY A 19 9.70 7.51 -26.36
CA GLY A 19 8.32 7.17 -26.10
C GLY A 19 8.36 6.27 -24.88
N LEU A 20 8.08 6.87 -23.71
CA LEU A 20 7.54 6.14 -22.59
C LEU A 20 6.21 5.56 -23.07
N ALA A 21 6.29 4.43 -23.79
CA ALA A 21 5.18 3.54 -23.99
C ALA A 21 4.86 3.03 -22.58
N GLN A 22 3.92 3.73 -21.95
CA GLN A 22 3.37 3.34 -20.68
C GLN A 22 2.94 1.89 -20.80
N ALA A 23 3.38 1.09 -19.82
CA ALA A 23 3.14 -0.32 -19.73
C ALA A 23 1.68 -0.58 -20.06
N GLN A 24 1.44 -1.22 -21.21
CA GLN A 24 0.13 -1.71 -21.54
C GLN A 24 -0.25 -2.68 -20.42
N GLY A 25 -1.32 -2.37 -19.70
CA GLY A 25 -1.97 -3.24 -18.73
C GLY A 25 -2.43 -4.51 -19.42
N PHE A 26 -1.49 -5.44 -19.63
CA PHE A 26 -1.80 -6.78 -20.06
C PHE A 26 -2.14 -7.56 -18.80
N ASP A 27 -3.36 -7.37 -18.31
CA ASP A 27 -3.89 -8.29 -17.31
C ASP A 27 -4.47 -9.53 -18.02
N PRO A 28 -3.85 -10.72 -17.86
CA PRO A 28 -4.32 -11.95 -18.48
C PRO A 28 -5.66 -12.46 -17.92
N HIS A 29 -6.16 -11.87 -16.83
CA HIS A 29 -7.44 -12.23 -16.21
C HIS A 29 -8.63 -11.39 -16.74
N GLY A 30 -8.34 -10.28 -17.41
CA GLY A 30 -9.36 -9.36 -17.91
C GLY A 30 -10.02 -8.55 -16.79
N ASP A 31 -9.23 -8.15 -15.80
CA ASP A 31 -9.54 -7.37 -14.60
C ASP A 31 -8.29 -6.49 -14.27
N ILE A 32 -8.23 -5.29 -14.87
CA ILE A 32 -7.03 -4.44 -14.86
C ILE A 32 -6.71 -3.88 -13.48
N ASP A 33 -7.73 -3.50 -12.70
CA ASP A 33 -7.58 -2.89 -11.38
C ASP A 33 -7.70 -3.90 -10.22
N ARG A 34 -8.13 -5.14 -10.53
CA ARG A 34 -8.21 -6.27 -9.60
C ARG A 34 -9.26 -6.07 -8.50
N ASP A 35 -10.33 -5.33 -8.80
CA ASP A 35 -11.44 -5.14 -7.87
C ASP A 35 -12.42 -6.35 -7.84
N GLY A 36 -12.22 -7.32 -8.74
CA GLY A 36 -13.04 -8.53 -8.88
C GLY A 36 -14.16 -8.40 -9.90
N ILE A 37 -14.23 -7.30 -10.65
CA ILE A 37 -15.15 -7.06 -11.76
C ILE A 37 -14.37 -7.17 -13.06
N HIS A 38 -14.78 -8.08 -13.94
CA HIS A 38 -14.15 -8.17 -15.26
C HIS A 38 -14.30 -6.85 -16.04
N ASN A 39 -13.25 -6.44 -16.75
CA ASN A 39 -13.12 -5.25 -17.61
C ASN A 39 -14.31 -4.95 -18.53
N ARG A 40 -15.08 -5.98 -18.91
CA ARG A 40 -16.28 -5.90 -19.76
C ARG A 40 -17.52 -5.40 -19.01
N ALA A 41 -17.61 -5.75 -17.72
CA ALA A 41 -18.69 -5.37 -16.82
C ALA A 41 -18.29 -4.19 -15.92
N ASP A 42 -17.00 -3.86 -15.87
CA ASP A 42 -16.46 -2.77 -15.06
C ASP A 42 -16.71 -1.40 -15.68
N SER A 43 -17.17 -0.47 -14.84
CA SER A 43 -17.42 0.93 -15.18
C SER A 43 -16.22 1.85 -14.99
N ASP A 44 -15.15 1.41 -14.33
CA ASP A 44 -13.94 2.16 -13.98
C ASP A 44 -12.74 1.21 -14.03
N ARG A 45 -12.34 0.81 -15.24
CA ARG A 45 -11.57 -0.41 -15.49
C ARG A 45 -10.16 -0.40 -14.89
N ASP A 46 -9.58 0.78 -14.76
CA ASP A 46 -8.25 0.93 -14.20
C ASP A 46 -8.28 1.41 -12.74
N GLY A 47 -9.47 1.59 -12.16
CA GLY A 47 -9.65 1.92 -10.76
C GLY A 47 -9.12 3.29 -10.37
N ASP A 48 -8.94 4.21 -11.32
CA ASP A 48 -8.43 5.55 -11.03
C ASP A 48 -9.50 6.50 -10.46
N GLY A 49 -10.77 6.09 -10.46
CA GLY A 49 -11.89 6.83 -9.91
C GLY A 49 -12.65 7.66 -10.96
N ILE A 50 -12.25 7.63 -12.23
CA ILE A 50 -13.00 8.19 -13.34
C ILE A 50 -13.67 7.07 -14.13
N ALA A 51 -15.00 7.10 -14.18
CA ALA A 51 -15.73 6.16 -15.01
C ALA A 51 -15.22 6.14 -16.47
N ASN A 52 -15.10 4.94 -17.05
CA ASN A 52 -14.58 4.67 -18.41
C ASN A 52 -15.09 5.61 -19.51
N ARG A 53 -16.31 6.12 -19.37
CA ARG A 53 -16.95 7.03 -20.33
C ARG A 53 -16.41 8.47 -20.28
N SER A 54 -15.81 8.85 -19.16
CA SER A 54 -15.31 10.17 -18.84
C SER A 54 -13.79 10.21 -18.69
N ASP A 55 -13.14 9.05 -18.72
CA ASP A 55 -11.70 8.90 -18.60
C ASP A 55 -11.01 9.00 -19.98
N PRO A 56 -10.02 9.92 -20.14
CA PRO A 56 -9.16 9.95 -21.33
C PRO A 56 -8.33 8.67 -21.55
N ASN A 57 -8.03 7.90 -20.51
CA ASN A 57 -7.24 6.67 -20.60
C ASN A 57 -7.85 5.48 -19.83
N PRO A 58 -9.00 4.90 -20.27
CA PRO A 58 -9.82 3.90 -19.54
C PRO A 58 -9.20 2.52 -19.25
N ASN A 59 -7.89 2.38 -19.30
CA ASN A 59 -7.14 1.15 -19.05
C ASN A 59 -5.78 1.46 -18.40
N VAL A 60 -5.52 2.72 -18.03
CA VAL A 60 -4.24 3.19 -17.54
C VAL A 60 -4.49 4.04 -16.32
N TRP A 61 -4.28 3.41 -15.16
CA TRP A 61 -4.47 4.05 -13.87
C TRP A 61 -3.77 5.41 -13.82
N ASN A 62 -4.55 6.49 -13.74
CA ASN A 62 -4.02 7.82 -13.68
C ASN A 62 -3.84 8.26 -12.23
N ARG A 63 -2.60 8.21 -11.74
CA ARG A 63 -2.20 8.72 -10.42
C ARG A 63 -2.70 10.14 -10.13
N THR A 64 -2.94 10.95 -11.17
CA THR A 64 -3.39 12.34 -11.04
C THR A 64 -4.89 12.45 -10.76
N TYR A 65 -5.68 11.41 -11.09
CA TYR A 65 -7.14 11.43 -11.03
C TYR A 65 -7.76 10.49 -10.01
N VAL A 66 -6.95 9.81 -9.17
CA VAL A 66 -7.43 9.35 -7.85
C VAL A 66 -8.18 10.51 -7.25
N ALA A 67 -9.51 10.36 -7.13
CA ALA A 67 -10.40 11.48 -6.83
C ALA A 67 -9.75 12.31 -5.72
N PRO A 68 -9.44 13.62 -5.92
CA PRO A 68 -8.58 14.41 -5.02
C PRO A 68 -9.12 14.61 -3.58
N ARG A 69 -10.10 13.80 -3.18
CA ARG A 69 -10.73 13.73 -1.87
C ARG A 69 -10.80 12.32 -1.28
N ALA A 70 -10.47 11.27 -2.03
CA ALA A 70 -10.36 9.94 -1.46
C ALA A 70 -9.02 9.86 -0.73
N ARG A 71 -9.06 9.75 0.60
CA ARG A 71 -7.86 9.37 1.36
C ARG A 71 -7.44 7.98 0.88
N ASP A 72 -6.13 7.80 0.77
CA ASP A 72 -5.44 6.56 0.42
C ASP A 72 -4.20 6.54 1.33
N MET A 73 -4.36 5.87 2.46
CA MET A 73 -3.47 5.99 3.62
C MET A 73 -2.20 5.15 3.46
N ASP A 74 -2.32 3.94 2.89
CA ASP A 74 -1.20 3.04 2.65
C ASP A 74 -0.57 3.22 1.25
N ARG A 75 -1.26 3.95 0.36
CA ARG A 75 -0.81 4.31 -1.00
C ARG A 75 -0.70 3.11 -1.92
N ASP A 76 -1.52 2.09 -1.70
CA ASP A 76 -1.61 0.92 -2.58
C ASP A 76 -2.42 1.19 -3.86
N GLY A 77 -3.14 2.32 -3.91
CA GLY A 77 -3.97 2.76 -5.04
C GLY A 77 -5.46 2.53 -4.84
N ILE A 78 -5.87 1.90 -3.73
CA ILE A 78 -7.26 1.71 -3.34
C ILE A 78 -7.66 2.81 -2.35
N ALA A 79 -8.77 3.49 -2.60
CA ALA A 79 -9.26 4.50 -1.68
C ALA A 79 -9.63 3.90 -0.31
N ASP A 80 -9.32 4.60 0.81
CA ASP A 80 -9.62 4.24 2.21
C ASP A 80 -11.06 3.71 2.45
N ARG A 81 -12.02 4.16 1.62
CA ARG A 81 -13.44 3.78 1.69
C ARG A 81 -13.73 2.38 1.13
N SER A 82 -12.92 1.95 0.17
CA SER A 82 -13.05 0.71 -0.59
C SER A 82 -11.96 -0.29 -0.22
N ASP A 83 -10.91 0.18 0.44
CA ASP A 83 -9.80 -0.62 0.90
C ASP A 83 -10.21 -1.55 2.05
N ARG A 84 -9.74 -2.80 1.98
CA ARG A 84 -9.93 -3.83 2.99
C ARG A 84 -8.82 -3.84 4.04
N ASP A 85 -7.70 -3.16 3.83
CA ASP A 85 -6.52 -3.07 4.69
C ASP A 85 -5.94 -1.64 4.60
N ARG A 86 -6.65 -0.67 5.18
CA ARG A 86 -6.50 0.77 4.85
C ARG A 86 -5.11 1.33 5.14
N ASP A 87 -4.43 0.77 6.13
CA ASP A 87 -3.09 1.19 6.51
C ASP A 87 -2.00 0.25 5.96
N GLY A 88 -2.37 -0.80 5.23
CA GLY A 88 -1.42 -1.69 4.57
C GLY A 88 -0.57 -2.47 5.55
N ASP A 89 -1.09 -2.75 6.74
CA ASP A 89 -0.38 -3.46 7.81
C ASP A 89 -0.45 -4.99 7.69
N GLY A 90 -1.26 -5.47 6.73
CA GLY A 90 -1.48 -6.87 6.41
C GLY A 90 -2.67 -7.49 7.14
N VAL A 91 -3.44 -6.72 7.91
CA VAL A 91 -4.60 -7.17 8.68
C VAL A 91 -5.85 -6.43 8.19
N ALA A 92 -6.78 -7.19 7.63
CA ALA A 92 -8.00 -6.60 7.11
C ALA A 92 -8.74 -5.74 8.16
N ASN A 93 -9.21 -4.56 7.75
CA ASN A 93 -9.95 -3.54 8.52
C ASN A 93 -11.02 -4.11 9.47
N ALA A 94 -11.68 -5.21 9.09
CA ALA A 94 -12.72 -5.86 9.89
C ALA A 94 -12.17 -6.68 11.08
N ARG A 95 -10.89 -7.00 11.08
CA ARG A 95 -10.16 -7.81 12.06
C ARG A 95 -9.02 -7.04 12.72
N ASP A 96 -8.73 -5.84 12.22
CA ASP A 96 -7.72 -4.97 12.75
C ASP A 96 -8.29 -4.07 13.88
N PRO A 97 -7.71 -4.10 15.09
CA PRO A 97 -8.06 -3.15 16.15
C PRO A 97 -7.72 -1.69 15.83
N ALA A 98 -6.85 -1.42 14.86
CA ALA A 98 -6.45 -0.05 14.51
C ALA A 98 -6.38 0.20 12.99
N PRO A 99 -7.53 0.19 12.25
CA PRO A 99 -7.63 0.20 10.77
C PRO A 99 -7.17 1.48 10.05
N ASN A 100 -6.31 2.27 10.67
CA ASN A 100 -5.77 3.54 10.16
C ASN A 100 -4.37 3.83 10.77
N ASP A 101 -3.71 2.85 11.38
CA ASP A 101 -2.37 3.02 11.97
C ASP A 101 -1.48 1.82 11.61
N PRO A 102 -0.60 1.96 10.60
CA PRO A 102 0.22 0.86 10.08
C PRO A 102 1.24 0.30 11.09
N ARG A 103 1.40 0.98 12.23
CA ARG A 103 2.29 0.57 13.31
C ARG A 103 1.63 -0.39 14.28
N ILE A 104 0.33 -0.68 14.11
CA ILE A 104 -0.45 -1.57 14.96
C ILE A 104 -0.95 -2.78 14.14
N PRO A 105 -0.08 -3.52 13.41
CA PRO A 105 -0.44 -4.70 12.62
C PRO A 105 -1.10 -5.76 13.47
N GLY A 106 -2.44 -5.78 13.51
CA GLY A 106 -3.23 -6.76 14.25
C GLY A 106 -2.78 -6.99 15.69
N ARG A 107 -2.18 -6.01 16.37
CA ARG A 107 -1.72 -6.13 17.76
C ARG A 107 -2.31 -5.05 18.66
N VAL A 108 -3.50 -5.37 19.16
CA VAL A 108 -4.09 -5.04 20.47
C VAL A 108 -3.66 -3.75 21.20
N ALA A 109 -3.59 -2.61 20.53
CA ALA A 109 -3.51 -1.35 21.25
C ALA A 109 -4.85 -1.07 21.96
N ARG A 110 -4.88 -1.26 23.29
CA ARG A 110 -6.00 -1.04 24.24
C ARG A 110 -6.96 -2.20 24.48
N VAL A 111 -6.48 -3.43 24.45
CA VAL A 111 -7.11 -4.47 25.26
C VAL A 111 -6.56 -4.33 26.68
N ASP A 112 -7.33 -4.72 27.70
CA ASP A 112 -6.91 -4.78 29.11
C ASP A 112 -5.42 -5.11 29.25
N ARG A 113 -4.67 -4.45 30.15
CA ARG A 113 -3.23 -4.77 30.38
C ARG A 113 -3.02 -6.26 30.68
N MET A 114 -4.07 -6.91 31.19
CA MET A 114 -4.09 -8.29 31.62
C MET A 114 -4.89 -9.16 30.64
N GLY A 115 -4.63 -10.46 30.69
CA GLY A 115 -5.30 -11.45 29.85
C GLY A 115 -4.57 -11.68 28.52
N PRO A 116 -4.92 -12.75 27.79
CA PRO A 116 -4.15 -13.22 26.63
C PRO A 116 -4.19 -12.26 25.43
N ASN A 117 -5.25 -11.45 25.31
CA ASN A 117 -5.35 -10.43 24.26
C ASN A 117 -4.87 -9.05 24.73
N GLY A 118 -4.47 -8.92 26.00
CA GLY A 118 -3.94 -7.69 26.56
C GLY A 118 -2.56 -7.33 26.03
N ASP A 119 -2.07 -6.16 26.41
CA ASP A 119 -0.73 -5.65 26.09
C ASP A 119 -0.12 -5.07 27.37
N MET A 120 0.70 -5.88 28.04
CA MET A 120 1.10 -5.64 29.43
C MET A 120 2.22 -4.62 29.55
N ASP A 121 3.22 -4.70 28.68
CA ASP A 121 4.38 -3.81 28.60
C ASP A 121 4.16 -2.63 27.64
N ARG A 122 3.11 -2.71 26.80
CA ARG A 122 2.70 -1.66 25.86
C ARG A 122 3.68 -1.48 24.71
N ASP A 123 4.36 -2.56 24.32
CA ASP A 123 5.21 -2.57 23.13
C ASP A 123 4.39 -2.76 21.84
N GLY A 124 3.06 -2.94 21.97
CA GLY A 124 2.17 -3.22 20.86
C GLY A 124 2.18 -4.69 20.46
N ILE A 125 2.45 -5.61 21.39
CA ILE A 125 2.35 -7.05 21.21
C ILE A 125 1.34 -7.65 22.19
N ALA A 126 0.42 -8.48 21.67
CA ALA A 126 -0.50 -9.18 22.55
C ALA A 126 0.23 -10.15 23.48
N ASN A 127 -0.12 -10.11 24.77
CA ASN A 127 0.39 -10.98 25.83
C ASN A 127 0.50 -12.47 25.45
N ARG A 128 -0.42 -12.99 24.61
CA ARG A 128 -0.40 -14.39 24.13
C ARG A 128 0.71 -14.71 23.14
N VAL A 129 1.20 -13.73 22.37
CA VAL A 129 2.26 -13.88 21.36
C VAL A 129 3.53 -13.12 21.74
N ASP A 130 3.50 -12.37 22.83
CA ASP A 130 4.65 -11.70 23.39
C ASP A 130 5.68 -12.69 23.96
N ARG A 131 6.96 -12.41 23.71
CA ARG A 131 8.09 -13.19 24.23
C ARG A 131 8.69 -12.57 25.48
N ASP A 132 8.37 -11.33 25.81
CA ASP A 132 8.87 -10.54 26.93
C ASP A 132 7.70 -9.67 27.43
N ARG A 133 6.70 -10.33 28.04
CA ARG A 133 5.34 -9.77 28.17
C ARG A 133 5.29 -8.53 29.06
N ASP A 134 6.17 -8.43 30.03
CA ASP A 134 6.26 -7.30 30.93
C ASP A 134 7.37 -6.32 30.55
N GLY A 135 8.11 -6.60 29.47
CA GLY A 135 9.08 -5.69 28.87
C GLY A 135 10.28 -5.41 29.79
N ASP A 136 10.66 -6.40 30.61
CA ASP A 136 11.75 -6.28 31.57
C ASP A 136 13.12 -6.67 30.96
N GLY A 137 13.10 -7.21 29.74
CA GLY A 137 14.26 -7.61 28.96
C GLY A 137 14.59 -9.11 29.06
N VAL A 138 13.83 -9.89 29.83
CA VAL A 138 14.01 -11.33 29.97
C VAL A 138 12.85 -12.09 29.31
N ARG A 139 13.19 -13.05 28.46
CA ARG A 139 12.16 -13.83 27.77
C ARG A 139 11.32 -14.63 28.77
N ASN A 140 10.00 -14.66 28.56
CA ASN A 140 9.00 -15.40 29.36
C ASN A 140 9.39 -16.85 29.73
N GLY A 141 10.11 -17.57 28.85
CA GLY A 141 10.55 -18.95 29.12
C GLY A 141 11.81 -19.08 29.99
N ARG A 142 12.44 -17.96 30.34
CA ARG A 142 13.64 -17.83 31.18
C ARG A 142 13.41 -16.93 32.39
N ASP A 143 12.22 -16.34 32.47
CA ASP A 143 11.81 -15.40 33.50
C ASP A 143 11.01 -16.14 34.58
N ALA A 144 11.41 -15.96 35.85
CA ALA A 144 10.72 -16.54 37.00
C ALA A 144 9.39 -15.82 37.30
N PHE A 145 9.23 -14.58 36.83
CA PHE A 145 8.06 -13.72 36.98
C PHE A 145 7.62 -13.04 35.65
N PRO A 146 7.16 -13.80 34.62
CA PRO A 146 6.83 -13.33 33.25
C PRO A 146 5.69 -12.30 33.08
N ASN A 147 5.24 -11.67 34.16
CA ASN A 147 4.18 -10.68 34.18
C ASN A 147 4.48 -9.58 35.23
N ASN A 148 5.73 -9.47 35.68
CA ASN A 148 6.16 -8.53 36.69
C ASN A 148 7.44 -7.80 36.26
N PRO A 149 7.33 -6.56 35.74
CA PRO A 149 8.45 -5.81 35.17
C PRO A 149 9.54 -5.37 36.17
N ARG A 150 9.41 -5.80 37.43
CA ARG A 150 10.36 -5.52 38.51
C ARG A 150 11.15 -6.76 38.91
N ARG A 151 10.92 -7.90 38.27
CA ARG A 151 11.52 -9.19 38.62
C ARG A 151 11.65 -10.06 37.37
N ALA A 152 12.87 -10.56 37.14
CA ALA A 152 13.19 -11.55 36.12
C ALA A 152 13.44 -12.95 36.72
#